data_AF-A0A5B2Z459-F1
#
_entry.id   AF-A0A5B2Z459-F1
#
_cell.length_a   1.000
_cell.length_b   1.000
_cell.length_c   1.000
_cell.angle_alpha   90.00
_cell.angle_beta   90.00
_cell.angle_gamma   90.00
#
_symmetry.space_group_name_H-M   'P 1'
#
loop_
_entity.id
_entity.type
_entity.pdbx_description
1 polymer ?
#
loop_
_entity_poly.entity_id
_entity_poly.type
_entity_poly.pdbx_seq_one_letter_code
_entity_poly.pdbx_strand_id
1 'polypeptide(L)'
;MEILSKNEKKLLVIKLYKEGKKYKEIAAIARISPRDIGRIINEYSGEKTTIYCKLDSSKAYALFLKGKTPVQVAIKLDLTHEEVKKYYIEYMDLQGMKSFGSAYNGYKDYMPSIFKIINKLKYGKITPQEFNRTLEIIDEARP
;
A
#
# COMPACT_ATOMS: atom_id res chain seq x y z
N MET A 1 -36.84 -12.88 13.96
CA MET A 1 -35.95 -13.35 12.87
C MET A 1 -35.67 -12.15 11.99
N GLU A 2 -34.43 -11.64 11.97
CA GLU A 2 -34.07 -10.61 10.99
C GLU A 2 -34.11 -11.23 9.59
N ILE A 3 -35.06 -10.76 8.80
CA ILE A 3 -35.18 -11.13 7.40
C ILE A 3 -34.12 -10.31 6.67
N LEU A 4 -32.90 -10.85 6.57
CA LEU A 4 -31.87 -10.22 5.76
C LEU A 4 -32.38 -10.11 4.32
N SER A 5 -32.31 -8.89 3.79
CA SER A 5 -32.61 -8.56 2.41
C SER A 5 -31.70 -9.35 1.47
N LYS A 6 -32.13 -9.48 0.21
CA LYS A 6 -31.37 -10.18 -0.84
C LYS A 6 -29.94 -9.64 -0.97
N ASN A 7 -29.74 -8.34 -0.75
CA ASN A 7 -28.44 -7.68 -0.85
C ASN A 7 -27.53 -7.98 0.34
N GLU A 8 -28.06 -7.97 1.56
CA GLU A 8 -27.28 -8.26 2.76
C GLU A 8 -26.78 -9.71 2.78
N LYS A 9 -27.59 -10.65 2.27
CA LYS A 9 -27.16 -12.04 2.11
C LYS A 9 -26.03 -12.20 1.09
N LYS A 10 -26.04 -11.43 -0.01
CA LYS A 10 -24.91 -11.42 -0.97
C LYS A 10 -23.62 -10.93 -0.31
N LEU A 11 -23.68 -9.84 0.46
CA LEU A 11 -22.51 -9.30 1.18
C LEU A 11 -21.95 -10.30 2.19
N LEU A 12 -22.82 -11.02 2.90
CA LEU A 12 -22.42 -12.06 3.85
C LEU A 12 -21.69 -13.22 3.16
N VAL A 13 -22.19 -13.70 2.02
CA VAL A 13 -21.54 -14.76 1.22
C VAL A 13 -20.14 -14.33 0.77
N ILE A 14 -20.00 -13.10 0.26
CA ILE A 14 -18.70 -12.57 -0.18
C ILE A 14 -17.73 -12.46 0.99
N LYS A 15 -18.20 -11.99 2.16
CA LYS A 15 -17.37 -11.89 3.38
C LYS A 15 -16.83 -13.25 3.81
N LEU A 16 -17.69 -14.25 3.95
CA LEU A 16 -17.30 -15.61 4.37
C LEU A 16 -16.37 -16.28 3.36
N TYR A 17 -16.57 -16.03 2.06
CA TYR A 17 -15.68 -16.52 1.00
C TYR A 17 -14.27 -15.94 1.12
N LYS A 18 -14.13 -14.63 1.39
CA LYS A 18 -12.81 -14.00 1.63
C LYS A 18 -12.10 -14.51 2.88
N GLU A 19 -12.86 -14.90 3.89
CA GLU A 19 -12.35 -15.51 5.13
C GLU A 19 -11.88 -16.97 4.92
N GLY A 20 -12.01 -17.50 3.70
CA GLY A 20 -11.53 -18.84 3.33
C GLY A 20 -12.48 -19.97 3.72
N LYS A 21 -13.73 -19.64 4.08
CA LYS A 21 -14.75 -20.64 4.43
C LYS A 21 -15.11 -21.51 3.22
N LYS A 22 -15.32 -22.80 3.46
CA LYS A 22 -15.75 -23.74 2.42
C LYS A 22 -17.21 -23.51 2.08
N TYR A 23 -17.62 -23.83 0.85
CA TYR A 23 -18.98 -23.58 0.35
C TYR A 23 -20.08 -24.18 1.23
N LYS A 24 -19.80 -25.33 1.88
CA LYS A 24 -20.72 -25.97 2.83
C LYS A 24 -20.95 -25.12 4.08
N GLU A 25 -19.91 -24.50 4.62
CA GLU A 25 -20.00 -23.61 5.78
C GLU A 25 -20.75 -22.32 5.42
N ILE A 26 -20.46 -21.75 4.24
CA ILE A 26 -21.14 -20.56 3.73
C ILE A 26 -22.64 -20.82 3.57
N ALA A 27 -23.00 -22.00 3.03
CA ALA A 27 -24.40 -22.39 2.87
C ALA A 27 -25.15 -22.47 4.21
N ALA A 28 -24.50 -23.03 5.24
CA ALA A 28 -25.09 -23.15 6.58
C ALA A 28 -25.29 -21.78 7.25
N ILE A 29 -24.30 -20.88 7.14
CA ILE A 29 -24.32 -19.56 7.79
C ILE A 29 -25.25 -18.60 7.04
N ALA A 30 -25.08 -18.46 5.73
CA ALA A 30 -25.84 -17.51 4.92
C ALA A 30 -27.24 -18.03 4.55
N ARG A 31 -27.53 -19.32 4.79
CA ARG A 31 -28.76 -20.01 4.40
C ARG A 31 -29.09 -19.81 2.92
N ILE A 32 -28.06 -19.98 2.07
CA ILE A 32 -28.14 -19.87 0.61
C ILE A 32 -27.71 -21.20 -0.02
N SER A 33 -28.33 -21.55 -1.15
CA SER A 33 -27.98 -22.75 -1.89
C SER A 33 -26.54 -22.70 -2.43
N PRO A 34 -25.81 -23.83 -2.49
CA PRO A 34 -24.46 -23.87 -3.09
C PRO A 34 -24.42 -23.35 -4.53
N ARG A 35 -25.51 -23.54 -5.29
CA ARG A 35 -25.67 -23.01 -6.66
C ARG A 35 -25.69 -21.49 -6.67
N ASP A 36 -26.49 -20.87 -5.79
CA ASP A 36 -26.55 -19.42 -5.67
C ASP A 36 -25.24 -18.85 -5.11
N ILE A 37 -24.56 -19.55 -4.21
CA ILE A 37 -23.21 -19.17 -3.75
C ILE A 37 -22.26 -19.13 -4.95
N GLY A 38 -22.25 -20.18 -5.78
CA GLY A 38 -21.43 -20.21 -7.00
C GLY A 38 -21.78 -19.08 -7.95
N ARG A 39 -23.06 -18.77 -8.16
CA ARG A 39 -23.48 -17.63 -8.97
C ARG A 39 -23.07 -16.30 -8.36
N ILE A 40 -23.23 -16.09 -7.06
CA ILE A 40 -22.84 -14.86 -6.37
C ILE A 40 -21.33 -14.67 -6.42
N ILE A 41 -20.56 -15.73 -6.22
CA ILE A 41 -19.09 -15.70 -6.34
C ILE A 41 -18.68 -15.45 -7.78
N ASN A 42 -19.35 -16.07 -8.76
CA ASN A 42 -19.09 -15.86 -10.18
C ASN A 42 -19.49 -14.46 -10.66
N GLU A 43 -20.62 -13.91 -10.20
CA GLU A 43 -21.04 -12.52 -10.39
C GLU A 43 -19.99 -11.59 -9.78
N TYR A 44 -19.56 -11.88 -8.56
CA TYR A 44 -18.51 -11.13 -7.88
C TYR A 44 -17.12 -11.24 -8.54
N SER A 45 -16.77 -12.38 -9.14
CA SER A 45 -15.52 -12.57 -9.87
C SER A 45 -15.59 -12.12 -11.34
N GLY A 46 -16.79 -12.01 -11.91
CA GLY A 46 -17.08 -11.68 -13.31
C GLY A 46 -17.48 -10.22 -13.54
N GLU A 47 -18.06 -9.55 -12.54
CA GLU A 47 -18.29 -8.10 -12.55
C GLU A 47 -17.26 -7.42 -11.65
N LYS A 48 -16.38 -6.64 -12.28
CA LYS A 48 -15.37 -5.76 -11.67
C LYS A 48 -15.96 -4.92 -10.54
N THR A 49 -15.97 -5.45 -9.32
CA THR A 49 -16.31 -4.66 -8.12
C THR A 49 -15.41 -5.05 -6.95
N THR A 50 -14.32 -4.27 -6.84
CA THR A 50 -13.70 -3.81 -5.58
C THR A 50 -13.15 -4.83 -4.59
N ILE A 51 -12.64 -5.98 -5.05
CA ILE A 51 -11.85 -6.89 -4.19
C ILE A 51 -10.64 -7.46 -4.97
N TYR A 52 -10.00 -6.60 -5.77
CA TYR A 52 -8.67 -6.87 -6.35
C TYR A 52 -7.53 -6.61 -5.34
N CYS A 53 -7.84 -6.22 -4.10
CA CYS A 53 -6.88 -5.51 -3.25
C CYS A 53 -5.99 -6.37 -2.33
N LYS A 54 -5.97 -7.71 -2.43
CA LYS A 54 -5.09 -8.52 -1.56
C LYS A 54 -3.99 -9.31 -2.28
N LEU A 55 -4.25 -9.84 -3.48
CA LEU A 55 -3.24 -10.67 -4.15
C LEU A 55 -2.24 -9.81 -4.93
N ASP A 56 -2.70 -8.78 -5.65
CA ASP A 56 -1.81 -7.98 -6.50
C ASP A 56 -1.04 -6.91 -5.72
N SER A 57 -1.61 -6.38 -4.64
CA SER A 57 -0.88 -5.55 -3.66
C SER A 57 0.27 -6.33 -3.02
N SER A 58 0.03 -7.57 -2.56
CA SER A 58 1.08 -8.42 -1.99
C SER A 58 2.21 -8.73 -2.98
N LYS A 59 1.88 -8.99 -4.25
CA LYS A 59 2.88 -9.17 -5.32
C LYS A 59 3.65 -7.87 -5.59
N ALA A 60 2.96 -6.73 -5.63
CA ALA A 60 3.58 -5.42 -5.82
C ALA A 60 4.57 -5.12 -4.68
N TYR A 61 4.16 -5.32 -3.42
CA TYR A 61 5.03 -5.14 -2.26
C TYR A 61 6.26 -6.05 -2.31
N ALA A 62 6.08 -7.32 -2.68
CA ALA A 62 7.21 -8.25 -2.83
C ALA A 62 8.20 -7.81 -3.93
N LEU A 63 7.73 -7.14 -4.98
CA LEU A 63 8.61 -6.57 -6.00
C LEU A 63 9.29 -5.28 -5.51
N PHE A 64 8.58 -4.43 -4.77
CA PHE A 64 9.16 -3.23 -4.16
C PHE A 64 10.24 -3.57 -3.13
N LEU A 65 10.04 -4.59 -2.29
CA LEU A 65 11.06 -5.12 -1.38
C LEU A 65 12.31 -5.63 -2.12
N LYS A 66 12.16 -6.09 -3.37
CA LYS A 66 13.26 -6.49 -4.25
C LYS A 66 13.88 -5.30 -5.01
N GLY A 67 13.52 -4.07 -4.66
CA GLY A 67 14.05 -2.84 -5.25
C GLY A 67 13.52 -2.52 -6.66
N LYS A 68 12.42 -3.15 -7.11
CA LYS A 68 11.82 -2.83 -8.40
C LYS A 68 11.13 -1.47 -8.37
N THR A 69 11.24 -0.71 -9.45
CA THR A 69 10.60 0.61 -9.55
C THR A 69 9.10 0.50 -9.81
N PRO A 70 8.29 1.53 -9.48
CA PRO A 70 6.86 1.57 -9.81
C PRO A 70 6.56 1.23 -11.28
N VAL A 71 7.35 1.74 -12.22
CA VAL A 71 7.21 1.44 -13.66
C VAL A 71 7.43 -0.04 -13.95
N GLN A 72 8.47 -0.65 -13.38
CA GLN A 72 8.73 -2.09 -13.57
C GLN A 72 7.62 -2.96 -12.96
N VAL A 73 7.04 -2.53 -11.85
CA VAL A 73 5.91 -3.23 -11.21
C VAL A 73 4.65 -3.10 -12.06
N ALA A 74 4.38 -1.92 -12.63
CA ALA A 74 3.27 -1.71 -13.56
C ALA A 74 3.35 -2.65 -14.76
N ILE A 75 4.51 -2.69 -15.42
CA ILE A 75 4.74 -3.56 -16.58
C ILE A 75 4.62 -5.05 -16.19
N LYS A 76 5.21 -5.44 -15.06
CA LYS A 76 5.29 -6.85 -14.67
C LYS A 76 3.96 -7.42 -14.18
N LEU A 77 3.13 -6.61 -13.53
CA LEU A 77 1.85 -7.02 -12.97
C LEU A 77 0.66 -6.57 -13.83
N ASP A 78 0.93 -5.93 -14.98
CA ASP A 78 -0.09 -5.34 -15.88
C ASP A 78 -1.06 -4.41 -15.13
N LEU A 79 -0.51 -3.58 -14.24
CA LEU A 79 -1.27 -2.67 -13.39
C LEU A 79 -1.34 -1.27 -14.00
N THR A 80 -2.46 -0.59 -13.80
CA THR A 80 -2.59 0.81 -14.21
C THR A 80 -1.72 1.74 -13.38
N HIS A 81 -1.56 2.98 -13.84
CA HIS A 81 -0.89 4.02 -13.06
C HIS A 81 -1.55 4.22 -11.69
N GLU A 82 -2.88 4.27 -11.61
CA GLU A 82 -3.56 4.49 -10.33
C GLU A 82 -3.34 3.32 -9.36
N GLU A 83 -3.36 2.08 -9.85
CA GLU A 83 -3.16 0.88 -9.02
C GLU A 83 -1.74 0.82 -8.46
N VAL A 84 -0.73 1.01 -9.31
CA VAL A 84 0.66 1.04 -8.86
C VAL A 84 0.93 2.19 -7.90
N LYS A 85 0.39 3.38 -8.19
CA LYS A 85 0.52 4.53 -7.29
C LYS A 85 -0.06 4.24 -5.92
N LYS A 86 -1.25 3.66 -5.86
CA LYS A 86 -1.90 3.24 -4.61
C LYS A 86 -1.03 2.24 -3.85
N TYR A 87 -0.59 1.17 -4.50
CA TYR A 87 0.22 0.14 -3.84
C TYR A 87 1.59 0.65 -3.40
N TYR A 88 2.19 1.58 -4.14
CA TYR A 88 3.46 2.17 -3.74
C TYR A 88 3.32 3.05 -2.49
N ILE A 89 2.25 3.84 -2.39
CA ILE A 89 1.96 4.63 -1.18
C ILE A 89 1.72 3.70 0.02
N GLU A 90 0.90 2.66 -0.14
CA GLU A 90 0.64 1.68 0.92
C GLU A 90 1.94 0.97 1.35
N TYR A 91 2.80 0.59 0.41
CA TYR A 91 4.12 0.01 0.70
C TYR A 91 4.99 0.95 1.54
N MET A 92 5.09 2.22 1.16
CA MET A 92 5.86 3.23 1.90
C MET A 92 5.30 3.44 3.31
N ASP A 93 3.97 3.50 3.46
CA ASP A 93 3.30 3.57 4.75
C ASP A 93 3.65 2.35 5.63
N LEU A 94 3.62 1.15 5.06
CA LEU A 94 3.97 -0.11 5.75
C LEU A 94 5.45 -0.17 6.16
N GLN A 95 6.34 0.51 5.44
CA GLN A 95 7.75 0.66 5.82
C GLN A 95 7.97 1.73 6.90
N GLY A 96 6.90 2.31 7.46
CA GLY A 96 6.99 3.42 8.43
C GLY A 96 7.44 4.73 7.78
N MET A 97 7.45 4.81 6.44
CA MET A 97 7.92 5.97 5.68
C MET A 97 6.80 6.96 5.34
N LYS A 98 5.66 6.89 6.03
CA LYS A 98 4.57 7.87 5.88
C LYS A 98 5.05 9.30 6.10
N SER A 99 6.01 9.47 7.02
CA SER A 99 6.71 10.72 7.28
C SER A 99 7.62 11.15 6.12
N PHE A 100 8.11 10.23 5.28
CA PHE A 100 9.01 10.54 4.17
C PHE A 100 8.30 11.28 3.05
N GLY A 101 7.06 10.91 2.70
CA GLY A 101 6.27 11.64 1.70
C GLY A 101 5.98 13.08 2.15
N SER A 102 5.59 13.24 3.41
CA SER A 102 5.38 14.55 4.04
C SER A 102 6.66 15.35 4.16
N ALA A 103 7.77 14.72 4.55
CA ALA A 103 9.09 15.35 4.63
C ALA A 103 9.59 15.77 3.23
N TYR A 104 9.45 14.90 2.23
CA TYR A 104 9.83 15.21 0.86
C TYR A 104 9.07 16.45 0.38
N ASN A 105 7.74 16.50 0.56
CA ASN A 105 6.95 17.67 0.17
C ASN A 105 7.33 18.93 0.98
N GLY A 106 7.56 18.81 2.29
CA GLY A 106 7.93 19.93 3.15
C GLY A 106 9.34 20.48 2.89
N TYR A 107 10.24 19.63 2.39
CA TYR A 107 11.64 19.98 2.17
C TYR A 107 12.06 19.96 0.69
N LYS A 108 11.12 19.78 -0.26
CA LYS A 108 11.41 19.58 -1.69
C LYS A 108 12.30 20.67 -2.28
N ASP A 109 12.07 21.92 -1.89
CA ASP A 109 12.81 23.07 -2.41
C ASP A 109 14.23 23.13 -1.85
N TYR A 110 14.46 22.50 -0.70
CA TYR A 110 15.76 22.34 -0.07
C TYR A 110 16.49 21.06 -0.52
N MET A 111 15.84 20.16 -1.25
CA MET A 111 16.42 18.87 -1.66
C MET A 111 17.78 18.98 -2.36
N PRO A 112 17.99 19.90 -3.33
CA PRO A 112 19.31 20.05 -3.97
C PRO A 112 20.43 20.34 -2.95
N SER A 113 20.15 21.20 -1.97
CA SER A 113 21.08 21.56 -0.91
C SER A 113 21.30 20.41 0.08
N ILE A 114 20.22 19.72 0.47
CA ILE A 114 20.28 18.54 1.35
C ILE A 114 21.13 17.44 0.70
N PHE A 115 20.91 17.12 -0.58
CA PHE A 115 21.72 16.12 -1.29
C PHE A 115 23.20 16.52 -1.39
N LYS A 116 23.50 17.81 -1.57
CA LYS A 116 24.88 18.31 -1.58
C LYS A 116 25.57 18.07 -0.24
N ILE A 117 24.87 18.31 0.88
CA ILE A 117 25.37 18.07 2.24
C ILE A 117 25.59 16.58 2.47
N ILE A 118 24.60 15.74 2.18
CA ILE A 118 24.69 14.28 2.35
C ILE A 118 25.84 13.69 1.54
N ASN A 119 26.04 14.15 0.30
CA ASN A 119 27.16 13.71 -0.53
C ASN A 119 28.50 14.12 0.07
N LYS A 120 28.63 15.34 0.61
CA LYS A 120 29.87 15.76 1.29
C LYS A 120 30.17 14.88 2.52
N LEU A 121 29.17 14.55 3.32
CA LEU A 121 29.30 13.63 4.46
C LEU A 121 29.72 12.22 4.01
N LYS A 122 29.01 11.66 3.02
CA LYS A 122 29.23 10.29 2.52
C LYS A 122 30.63 10.07 1.94
N TYR A 123 31.15 11.08 1.23
CA TYR A 123 32.49 11.01 0.62
C TYR A 123 33.59 11.60 1.51
N GLY A 124 33.33 11.77 2.80
CA GLY A 124 34.32 12.21 3.79
C GLY A 124 34.85 13.64 3.58
N LYS A 125 34.13 14.47 2.80
CA LYS A 125 34.48 15.88 2.60
C LYS A 125 34.14 16.76 3.81
N ILE A 126 33.25 16.26 4.67
CA ILE A 126 32.89 16.83 5.97
C ILE A 126 32.74 15.64 6.92
N THR A 127 33.34 15.73 8.10
CA THR A 127 33.17 14.73 9.16
C THR A 127 31.83 14.93 9.89
N PRO A 128 31.23 13.88 10.48
CA PRO A 128 30.03 14.02 11.30
C PRO A 128 30.18 15.06 12.42
N GLN A 129 31.36 15.18 13.02
CA GLN A 129 31.66 16.12 14.09
C GLN A 129 31.62 17.58 13.60
N GLU A 130 32.24 17.89 12.46
CA GLU A 130 32.21 19.23 11.85
C GLU A 130 30.78 19.62 11.45
N PHE A 131 30.01 18.66 10.95
CA PHE A 131 28.61 18.87 10.61
C PHE A 131 27.77 19.22 11.85
N ASN A 132 27.87 18.44 12.93
CA ASN A 132 27.12 18.71 14.17
C ASN A 132 27.50 20.06 14.79
N ARG A 133 28.79 20.41 14.81
CA ARG A 133 29.24 21.72 15.28
C ARG A 133 28.66 22.87 14.45
N THR A 134 28.51 22.67 13.14
CA THR A 134 27.88 23.67 12.27
C THR A 134 26.40 23.85 12.60
N LEU A 135 25.69 22.76 12.92
CA LEU A 135 24.28 22.83 13.34
C LEU A 135 24.10 23.55 14.67
N GLU A 136 24.96 23.28 15.66
CA GLU A 136 24.95 23.96 16.96
C GLU A 136 25.09 25.48 16.81
N ILE A 137 26.02 25.95 15.97
CA ILE A 137 26.21 27.38 15.69
C ILE A 137 24.96 28.01 15.04
N ILE A 138 24.28 27.29 14.16
CA ILE A 138 23.06 27.77 13.49
C ILE A 138 21.92 27.91 14.49
N ASP A 139 21.79 26.95 15.41
CA ASP A 139 20.75 26.98 16.45
C ASP A 139 21.00 28.08 17.48
N GLU A 140 22.25 28.34 17.85
CA GLU A 140 22.65 29.46 18.71
C GLU A 140 22.48 30.84 18.06
N ALA A 141 22.63 30.92 16.73
CA ALA A 141 22.47 32.16 15.97
C ALA A 141 21.00 32.51 15.68
N ARG A 142 20.05 31.64 16.04
CA ARG A 142 18.62 31.88 15.88
C ARG A 142 18.10 32.64 17.12
N PRO A 143 17.59 33.88 16.97
CA PRO A 143 17.11 34.70 18.09
C PRO A 143 15.84 34.13 18.74
#